data_AF-A0A1V6U3Z1-F1
#
_entry.id   AF-A0A1V6U3Z1-F1
#
_cell.length_a   1.000
_cell.length_b   1.000
_cell.length_c   1.000
_cell.angle_alpha   90.00
_cell.angle_beta   90.00
_cell.angle_gamma   90.00
#
_symmetry.space_group_name_H-M   'P 1'
#
loop_
_entity.id
_entity.type
_entity.pdbx_description
1 polymer ?
#
loop_
_entity_poly.entity_id
_entity_poly.type
_entity_poly.pdbx_seq_one_letter_code
_entity_poly.pdbx_strand_id
1 'polypeptide(L)'
;MEESVNPKIRVLRNLTTSKYVFKDKLPSGITLGHILLMRICWSSDSSTSIAGGGYLADGVWAGHKFDIVDVDSLEDMDGQWEDVTEDIRDEIQVLWSSDFGYNWETEWRA
;
A
#
# COMPACT_ATOMS: atom_id res chain seq x y z
N MET A 1 32.76 11.72 -10.17
CA MET A 1 31.40 12.27 -10.11
C MET A 1 30.50 11.06 -10.19
N GLU A 2 30.03 10.55 -9.05
CA GLU A 2 28.94 9.58 -9.06
C GLU A 2 27.70 10.37 -9.46
N GLU A 3 27.05 9.99 -10.57
CA GLU A 3 25.68 10.41 -10.83
C GLU A 3 24.87 10.00 -9.60
N SER A 4 24.34 10.99 -8.88
CA SER A 4 23.34 10.73 -7.86
C SER A 4 22.15 10.09 -8.56
N VAL A 5 22.05 8.76 -8.48
CA VAL A 5 20.89 8.01 -8.97
C VAL A 5 19.70 8.56 -8.21
N ASN A 6 18.89 9.37 -8.90
CA ASN A 6 17.65 9.87 -8.34
C ASN A 6 16.81 8.62 -8.03
N PRO A 7 16.44 8.35 -6.77
CA PRO A 7 15.74 7.13 -6.43
C PRO A 7 14.45 7.09 -7.25
N LYS A 8 14.34 6.07 -8.10
CA LYS A 8 13.16 5.93 -8.95
C LYS A 8 11.94 5.72 -8.06
N ILE A 9 10.96 6.60 -8.23
CA ILE A 9 9.66 6.51 -7.56
C ILE A 9 9.02 5.19 -7.97
N ARG A 10 8.62 4.37 -7.00
CA ARG A 10 7.99 3.07 -7.27
C ARG A 10 6.48 3.11 -7.07
N VAL A 11 5.78 2.31 -7.86
CA VAL A 11 4.33 2.23 -7.86
C VAL A 11 3.89 0.76 -7.81
N LEU A 12 2.96 0.44 -6.92
CA LEU A 12 2.25 -0.84 -6.91
C LEU A 12 1.02 -0.71 -7.79
N ARG A 13 0.86 -1.60 -8.76
CA ARG A 13 -0.30 -1.61 -9.65
C ARG A 13 -1.16 -2.84 -9.39
N ASN A 14 -2.46 -2.63 -9.28
CA ASN A 14 -3.47 -3.68 -9.33
C ASN A 14 -3.96 -3.80 -10.76
N LEU A 15 -3.41 -4.78 -11.49
CA LEU A 15 -3.69 -4.99 -12.91
C LEU A 15 -5.12 -5.51 -13.16
N THR A 16 -5.78 -6.03 -12.13
CA THR A 16 -7.16 -6.54 -12.22
C THR A 16 -8.18 -5.40 -12.17
N THR A 17 -7.89 -4.32 -11.43
CA THR A 17 -8.83 -3.22 -11.20
C THR A 17 -8.38 -1.88 -11.77
N SER A 18 -7.21 -1.83 -12.41
CA SER A 18 -6.58 -0.60 -12.92
C SER A 18 -6.38 0.47 -11.84
N LYS A 19 -6.04 0.06 -10.62
CA LYS A 19 -5.72 0.95 -9.48
C LYS A 19 -4.22 0.95 -9.22
N TYR A 20 -3.67 2.03 -8.69
CA TYR A 20 -2.26 2.09 -8.32
C TYR A 20 -1.97 2.89 -7.04
N VAL A 21 -0.80 2.63 -6.44
CA VAL A 21 -0.34 3.24 -5.18
C VAL A 21 1.12 3.68 -5.29
N PHE A 22 1.41 4.96 -5.00
CA PHE A 22 2.77 5.50 -4.96
C PHE A 22 3.49 5.15 -3.65
N LYS A 23 4.68 4.56 -3.75
CA LYS A 23 5.51 4.23 -2.58
C LYS A 23 5.92 5.46 -1.76
N ASP A 24 6.25 6.56 -2.42
CA ASP A 24 6.88 7.73 -1.78
C ASP A 24 5.89 8.64 -1.06
N LYS A 25 4.60 8.46 -1.32
CA LYS A 25 3.52 9.14 -0.61
C LYS A 25 3.05 8.36 0.64
N LEU A 26 3.58 7.16 0.86
CA LEU A 26 3.24 6.36 2.05
C LEU A 26 4.03 6.83 3.27
N PRO A 27 3.49 6.64 4.50
CA PRO A 27 4.21 6.92 5.73
C PRO A 27 5.58 6.21 5.83
N SER A 28 6.48 6.79 6.63
CA SER A 28 7.79 6.19 6.90
C SER A 28 7.64 4.77 7.47
N GLY A 29 8.44 3.81 7.00
CA GLY A 29 8.38 2.41 7.46
C GLY A 29 7.28 1.56 6.80
N ILE A 30 6.33 2.17 6.08
CA ILE A 30 5.32 1.44 5.31
C ILE A 30 5.87 1.10 3.92
N THR A 31 5.76 -0.16 3.52
CA THR A 31 6.22 -0.65 2.21
C THR A 31 5.04 -1.02 1.33
N LEU A 32 5.25 -1.12 0.01
CA LEU A 32 4.24 -1.66 -0.91
C LEU A 32 3.85 -3.11 -0.54
N GLY A 33 4.74 -3.87 0.09
CA GLY A 33 4.46 -5.21 0.60
C GLY A 33 3.45 -5.20 1.76
N HIS A 34 3.52 -4.20 2.65
CA HIS A 34 2.50 -4.03 3.71
C HIS A 34 1.12 -3.75 3.10
N ILE A 35 1.05 -2.89 2.07
CA ILE A 35 -0.21 -2.62 1.36
C ILE A 35 -0.78 -3.89 0.74
N LEU A 36 0.07 -4.67 0.08
CA LEU A 36 -0.33 -5.91 -0.56
C LEU A 36 -0.88 -6.89 0.47
N LEU A 37 -0.10 -7.16 1.54
CA LEU A 37 -0.48 -8.09 2.60
C LEU A 37 -1.81 -7.68 3.25
N MET A 38 -1.97 -6.40 3.58
CA MET A 38 -3.17 -5.85 4.18
C MET A 38 -4.43 -6.10 3.34
N ARG A 39 -4.32 -6.02 2.00
CA ARG A 39 -5.48 -6.13 1.10
C ARG A 39 -5.73 -7.52 0.53
N ILE A 40 -4.70 -8.37 0.45
CA ILE A 40 -4.86 -9.76 -0.02
C ILE A 40 -5.23 -10.72 1.12
N CYS A 41 -4.95 -10.35 2.37
CA CYS A 41 -5.22 -11.22 3.51
C CYS A 41 -6.73 -11.43 3.63
N TRP A 42 -7.18 -12.62 3.25
CA TRP A 42 -8.53 -13.08 3.49
C TRP A 42 -8.49 -14.02 4.70
N SER A 43 -9.15 -13.62 5.78
CA SER A 43 -9.38 -14.54 6.90
C SER A 43 -10.68 -14.22 7.61
N SER A 44 -11.52 -15.24 7.77
CA SER A 44 -12.73 -15.16 8.60
C SER A 44 -12.44 -15.32 10.10
N ASP A 45 -11.18 -15.60 10.48
CA ASP A 45 -10.76 -15.75 11.86
C ASP A 45 -10.33 -14.39 12.44
N SER A 46 -11.05 -13.93 13.46
CA SER A 46 -10.78 -12.66 14.13
C SER A 46 -9.41 -12.61 14.81
N SER A 47 -8.80 -13.75 15.14
CA SER A 47 -7.44 -13.80 15.71
C SER A 47 -6.35 -13.35 14.73
N THR A 48 -6.67 -13.32 13.43
CA THR A 48 -5.80 -12.84 12.35
C THR A 48 -6.25 -11.51 11.77
N SER A 49 -7.29 -10.90 12.35
CA SER A 49 -7.82 -9.61 11.91
C SER A 49 -6.93 -8.46 12.36
N ILE A 50 -6.81 -7.44 11.52
CA ILE A 50 -6.21 -6.16 11.88
C ILE A 50 -7.24 -5.39 12.70
N ALA A 51 -6.87 -4.81 13.85
CA ALA A 51 -7.83 -4.06 14.67
C ALA A 51 -8.39 -2.88 13.87
N GLY A 52 -9.73 -2.75 13.84
CA GLY A 52 -10.41 -1.75 13.00
C GLY A 52 -10.44 -2.08 11.49
N GLY A 53 -9.83 -3.17 11.06
CA GLY A 53 -9.71 -3.62 9.67
C GLY A 53 -10.69 -4.72 9.28
N GLY A 54 -11.84 -4.85 9.96
CA GLY A 54 -12.80 -5.93 9.68
C GLY A 54 -13.28 -6.00 8.23
N TYR A 55 -13.33 -4.87 7.52
CA TYR A 55 -13.67 -4.82 6.09
C TYR A 55 -12.57 -5.36 5.16
N LEU A 56 -11.34 -5.49 5.66
CA LEU A 56 -10.22 -6.09 4.94
C LEU A 56 -10.21 -7.62 5.07
N ALA A 57 -10.94 -8.19 6.03
CA ALA A 57 -11.00 -9.63 6.30
C ALA A 57 -11.51 -10.46 5.11
N ASP A 58 -12.26 -9.82 4.20
CA ASP A 58 -12.74 -10.42 2.95
C ASP A 58 -11.68 -10.44 1.85
N GLY A 59 -10.49 -9.89 2.09
CA GLY A 59 -9.39 -9.85 1.13
C GLY A 59 -9.81 -9.17 -0.17
N VAL A 60 -10.08 -7.86 -0.14
CA VAL A 60 -10.57 -7.07 -1.30
C VAL A 60 -9.71 -7.26 -2.55
N TRP A 61 -8.43 -7.61 -2.37
CA TRP A 61 -7.43 -7.82 -3.43
C TRP A 61 -6.98 -9.29 -3.55
N ALA A 62 -7.61 -10.22 -2.82
CA ALA A 62 -7.29 -11.64 -2.87
C ALA A 62 -7.52 -12.19 -4.28
N GLY A 63 -6.50 -12.88 -4.83
CA GLY A 63 -6.55 -13.45 -6.18
C GLY A 63 -6.34 -12.47 -7.34
N HIS A 64 -6.14 -11.17 -7.07
CA HIS A 64 -5.84 -10.18 -8.11
C HIS A 64 -4.40 -10.31 -8.61
N LYS A 65 -4.12 -9.68 -9.76
CA LYS A 65 -2.79 -9.62 -10.37
C LYS A 65 -2.12 -8.29 -10.09
N PHE A 66 -0.84 -8.33 -9.71
CA PHE A 66 -0.06 -7.15 -9.34
C PHE A 66 1.32 -7.13 -9.99
N ASP A 67 1.87 -5.93 -10.10
CA ASP A 67 3.30 -5.71 -10.27
C ASP A 67 3.76 -4.45 -9.55
N ILE A 68 5.08 -4.30 -9.41
CA ILE A 68 5.71 -3.08 -8.91
C ILE A 68 6.62 -2.58 -10.02
N VAL A 69 6.39 -1.34 -10.44
CA VAL A 69 7.13 -0.70 -11.53
C VAL A 69 7.66 0.66 -11.10
N ASP A 70 8.57 1.20 -11.91
CA ASP A 70 8.99 2.60 -11.79
C ASP A 70 7.86 3.51 -12.28
N VAL A 71 7.78 4.73 -11.72
CA VAL A 71 6.73 5.70 -12.08
C VAL A 71 6.71 6.03 -13.57
N ASP A 72 7.87 6.05 -14.21
CA ASP A 72 8.00 6.37 -15.63
C ASP A 72 7.22 5.37 -16.51
N SER A 73 7.00 4.14 -16.02
CA SER A 73 6.17 3.13 -16.68
C SER A 73 4.66 3.33 -16.50
N LEU A 74 4.22 4.40 -15.81
CA LEU A 74 2.82 4.85 -15.81
C LEU A 74 2.46 5.55 -17.13
N GLU A 75 3.41 6.16 -17.83
CA GLU A 75 3.11 6.84 -19.10
C GLU A 75 2.67 5.87 -20.20
N ASP A 76 3.09 4.60 -20.09
CA ASP A 76 2.70 3.49 -20.98
C ASP A 76 1.33 2.88 -20.62
N MET A 77 0.58 3.49 -19.70
CA MET A 77 -0.73 3.00 -19.30
C MET A 77 -1.84 3.44 -20.25
N ASP A 78 -2.20 2.55 -21.17
CA ASP A 78 -3.44 2.68 -21.93
C ASP A 78 -4.67 2.54 -20.99
N GLY A 79 -5.43 3.62 -20.81
CA GLY A 79 -6.72 3.64 -20.08
C GLY A 79 -6.80 4.59 -18.90
N GLN A 80 -7.97 4.64 -18.24
CA GLN A 80 -8.21 5.44 -17.04
C GLN A 80 -7.81 4.63 -15.80
N TRP A 81 -6.57 4.79 -15.35
CA TRP A 81 -6.09 4.22 -14.10
C TRP A 81 -6.42 5.14 -12.93
N GLU A 82 -6.77 4.55 -11.78
CA GLU A 82 -7.16 5.27 -10.57
C GLU A 82 -6.01 5.32 -9.55
N ASP A 83 -5.59 6.52 -9.16
CA ASP A 83 -4.69 6.72 -8.02
C ASP A 83 -5.47 6.52 -6.73
N VAL A 84 -5.21 5.44 -6.00
CA VAL A 84 -5.83 5.14 -4.69
C VAL A 84 -4.88 5.38 -3.53
N THR A 85 -3.79 6.13 -3.75
CA THR A 85 -2.74 6.31 -2.75
C THR A 85 -3.23 7.02 -1.49
N GLU A 86 -4.08 8.04 -1.63
CA GLU A 86 -4.62 8.80 -0.49
C GLU A 86 -5.55 7.92 0.36
N ASP A 87 -6.50 7.22 -0.27
CA ASP A 87 -7.38 6.27 0.42
C ASP A 87 -6.59 5.23 1.22
N ILE A 88 -5.57 4.64 0.60
CA ILE A 88 -4.69 3.65 1.23
C ILE A 88 -3.93 4.27 2.41
N ARG A 89 -3.45 5.50 2.27
CA ARG A 89 -2.73 6.21 3.33
C ARG A 89 -3.64 6.45 4.53
N ASP A 90 -4.86 6.88 4.30
CA ASP A 90 -5.83 7.15 5.37
C ASP A 90 -6.25 5.86 6.08
N GLU A 91 -6.44 4.76 5.34
CA GLU A 91 -6.68 3.44 5.93
C GLU A 91 -5.51 3.02 6.85
N ILE A 92 -4.27 3.18 6.39
CA ILE A 92 -3.09 2.87 7.21
C ILE A 92 -3.06 3.69 8.48
N GLN A 93 -3.36 5.00 8.41
CA GLN A 93 -3.40 5.85 9.60
C GLN A 93 -4.35 5.30 10.65
N VAL A 94 -5.54 4.88 10.23
CA VAL A 94 -6.56 4.33 11.12
C VAL A 94 -6.11 3.00 11.71
N LEU A 95 -5.64 2.07 10.87
CA LEU A 95 -5.28 0.72 11.28
C LEU A 95 -4.04 0.68 12.16
N TRP A 96 -2.95 1.32 11.74
CA TRP A 96 -1.71 1.34 12.53
C TRP A 96 -1.88 2.08 13.84
N SER A 97 -2.65 3.18 13.88
CA SER A 97 -2.90 3.87 15.15
C SER A 97 -3.72 3.01 16.12
N SER A 98 -4.57 2.11 15.63
CA SER A 98 -5.33 1.19 16.48
C SER A 98 -4.45 0.14 17.14
N ASP A 99 -3.44 -0.40 16.42
CA ASP A 99 -2.57 -1.48 16.92
C ASP A 99 -1.32 -0.96 17.63
N PHE A 100 -0.79 0.19 17.22
CA PHE A 100 0.50 0.72 17.68
C PHE A 100 0.41 2.12 18.33
N GLY A 101 -0.78 2.71 18.42
CA GLY A 101 -0.99 4.06 18.97
C GLY A 101 -0.71 5.18 17.96
N TYR A 102 -1.20 6.40 18.25
CA TYR A 102 -1.15 7.54 17.31
C TYR A 102 0.25 8.04 16.95
N ASN A 103 1.29 7.63 17.67
CA ASN A 103 2.68 8.00 17.45
C ASN A 103 3.49 6.91 16.72
N TRP A 104 2.82 5.91 16.15
CA TRP A 104 3.47 4.79 15.47
C TRP A 104 4.47 5.22 14.37
N GLU A 105 4.26 6.35 13.69
CA GLU A 105 5.21 6.79 12.65
C GLU A 105 6.59 7.21 13.20
N THR A 106 6.64 7.64 14.46
CA THR A 106 7.86 8.16 15.08
C THR A 106 8.55 7.14 15.99
N GLU A 107 7.82 6.17 16.53
CA GLU A 107 8.39 5.14 17.42
C GLU A 107 9.25 4.10 16.69
N TRP A 108 9.04 3.87 15.39
CA TRP A 108 9.79 2.86 14.62
C TRP A 108 11.14 3.34 14.04
N ARG A 109 11.56 4.58 14.33
CA ARG A 109 12.86 5.15 13.89
C ARG A 109 13.99 5.08 14.93
N ALA A 110 13.84 4.28 15.99
CA ALA A 110 14.88 4.07 17.01
C ALA A 110 16.00 3.12 16.56
#